data_AF-A0A8I6YLD5-F1
#
_entry.id   AF-A0A8I6YLD5-F1
#
_cell.length_a   1.000
_cell.length_b   1.000
_cell.length_c   1.000
_cell.angle_alpha   90.00
_cell.angle_beta   90.00
_cell.angle_gamma   90.00
#
_symmetry.space_group_name_H-M   'P 1'
#
loop_
_entity.id
_entity.type
_entity.pdbx_description
1 polymer ?
#
loop_
_entity_poly.entity_id
_entity_poly.type
_entity_poly.pdbx_seq_one_letter_code
_entity_poly.pdbx_strand_id
1 'polypeptide(L)'
;MQQVAMIWEFVTINPWYLACGDMLLMVDLLVSRELDGSSSRTFNVFRLDFSFKPSEWVKVEKLENHALFVSLDQRNPSFACMAPERWGGKSNCIYFAGLFEDPVEPWTAVEIGQPVHKQTIQWVCYSGVFPPDCIILTSLWLFPSLIYGSG
;
A
#
# COMPACT_ATOMS: atom_id res chain seq x y z
N MET A 1 14.73 27.09 17.03
CA MET A 1 14.38 25.87 16.28
C MET A 1 13.50 25.03 17.17
N GLN A 2 12.21 24.95 16.86
CA GLN A 2 11.24 24.17 17.63
C GLN A 2 11.08 22.83 16.90
N GLN A 3 11.72 21.79 17.42
CA GLN A 3 11.44 20.43 16.99
C GLN A 3 10.02 20.10 17.45
N VAL A 4 9.09 20.01 16.49
CA VAL A 4 7.77 19.43 16.76
C VAL A 4 8.01 17.93 16.87
N ALA A 5 8.09 17.45 18.11
CA ALA A 5 8.06 16.02 18.39
C ALA A 5 6.69 15.49 17.94
N MET A 6 6.66 14.75 16.83
CA MET A 6 5.52 13.89 16.54
C MET A 6 5.51 12.80 17.60
N ILE A 7 4.59 12.93 18.56
CA ILE A 7 4.31 11.88 19.53
C ILE A 7 3.57 10.79 18.76
N TRP A 8 4.26 9.70 18.45
CA TRP A 8 3.68 8.53 17.78
C TRP A 8 2.87 7.72 18.80
N GLU A 9 1.58 8.04 18.98
CA GLU A 9 0.62 7.16 19.67
C GLU A 9 0.21 5.94 18.81
N PHE A 10 0.91 5.69 17.69
CA PHE A 10 0.52 4.74 16.67
C PHE A 10 1.67 3.78 16.35
N VAL A 11 1.35 2.50 16.19
CA VAL A 11 2.30 1.50 15.68
C VAL A 11 2.29 1.57 14.16
N THR A 12 3.21 2.32 13.58
CA THR A 12 3.49 2.24 12.13
C THR A 12 4.20 0.93 11.85
N ILE A 13 3.60 0.09 11.00
CA ILE A 13 4.26 -1.09 10.47
C ILE A 13 5.10 -0.61 9.29
N ASN A 14 6.39 -0.98 9.23
CA ASN A 14 7.38 -0.54 8.22
C ASN A 14 6.73 -0.10 6.89
N PRO A 15 6.82 1.19 6.52
CA PRO A 15 6.09 1.72 5.38
C PRO A 15 6.63 1.18 4.05
N TRP A 16 5.78 1.13 3.03
CA TRP A 16 6.20 0.83 1.66
C TRP A 16 6.71 2.09 0.99
N TYR A 17 7.83 1.98 0.27
CA TYR A 17 8.36 3.03 -0.58
C TYR A 17 8.30 2.59 -2.03
N LEU A 18 7.79 3.45 -2.91
CA LEU A 18 7.73 3.15 -4.33
C LEU A 18 7.89 4.41 -5.19
N ALA A 19 8.44 4.22 -6.39
CA ALA A 19 8.46 5.24 -7.42
C ALA A 19 7.12 5.22 -8.18
N CYS A 20 6.58 6.41 -8.46
CA CYS A 20 5.36 6.62 -9.24
C CYS A 20 5.60 7.76 -10.22
N GLY A 21 6.06 7.44 -11.42
CA GLY A 21 6.50 8.45 -12.38
C GLY A 21 7.73 9.20 -11.86
N ASP A 22 7.59 10.51 -11.66
CA ASP A 22 8.60 11.41 -11.10
C ASP A 22 8.47 11.58 -9.56
N MET A 23 7.46 10.96 -8.94
CA MET A 23 7.21 11.06 -7.51
C MET A 23 7.80 9.86 -6.76
N LEU A 24 8.38 10.13 -5.59
CA LEU A 24 8.66 9.10 -4.59
C LEU A 24 7.51 9.10 -3.57
N LEU A 25 6.85 7.96 -3.43
CA LEU A 25 5.72 7.78 -2.52
C LEU A 25 6.10 6.89 -1.33
N MET A 26 5.57 7.23 -0.17
CA MET A 26 5.54 6.40 1.03
C MET A 26 4.08 6.03 1.30
N VAL A 27 3.81 4.74 1.46
CA VAL A 27 2.52 4.23 1.90
C VAL A 27 2.68 3.74 3.33
N ASP A 28 1.95 4.34 4.25
CA ASP A 28 1.92 3.99 5.66
C ASP A 28 0.58 3.35 6.00
N LEU A 29 0.60 2.36 6.90
CA LEU A 29 -0.60 1.72 7.41
C LEU A 29 -0.82 2.11 8.87
N LEU A 30 -1.76 3.03 9.08
CA LEU A 30 -2.17 3.46 10.40
C LEU A 30 -3.10 2.42 11.01
N VAL A 31 -2.81 1.98 12.24
CA VAL A 31 -3.71 1.13 13.03
C VAL A 31 -4.36 1.99 14.11
N SER A 32 -5.67 2.20 13.99
CA SER A 32 -6.49 2.86 15.01
C SER A 32 -7.18 1.80 15.87
N ARG A 33 -7.18 2.00 17.19
CA ARG A 33 -7.93 1.18 18.14
C ARG A 33 -9.15 1.98 18.58
N GLU A 34 -10.32 1.44 18.29
CA GLU A 34 -11.59 2.05 18.65
C GLU A 34 -11.97 1.69 20.10
N LEU A 35 -12.85 2.50 20.71
CA LEU A 35 -13.30 2.31 22.11
C LEU A 35 -14.08 1.01 22.33
N ASP A 36 -14.71 0.46 21.30
CA ASP A 36 -15.46 -0.80 21.35
C ASP A 36 -14.55 -2.05 21.31
N GLY A 37 -13.22 -1.86 21.31
CA GLY A 37 -12.24 -2.93 21.21
C GLY A 37 -11.99 -3.41 19.78
N SER A 38 -12.69 -2.85 18.79
CA SER A 38 -12.35 -3.04 17.38
C SER A 38 -11.10 -2.26 17.00
N SER A 39 -10.52 -2.60 15.86
CA SER A 39 -9.40 -1.83 15.29
C SER A 39 -9.64 -1.63 13.82
N SER A 40 -9.51 -0.38 13.38
CA SER A 40 -9.54 0.00 11.98
C SER A 40 -8.10 0.19 11.47
N ARG A 41 -7.94 0.06 10.16
CA ARG A 41 -6.66 0.25 9.49
C ARG A 41 -6.83 1.17 8.31
N THR A 42 -5.99 2.17 8.21
CA THR A 42 -6.10 3.19 7.16
C THR A 42 -4.78 3.32 6.44
N PHE A 43 -4.82 3.22 5.12
CA PHE A 43 -3.65 3.52 4.30
C PHE A 43 -3.55 5.03 4.10
N ASN A 44 -2.40 5.57 4.49
CA ASN A 44 -2.00 6.94 4.20
C ASN A 44 -0.91 6.91 3.12
N VAL A 45 -0.98 7.85 2.20
CA VAL A 45 0.05 8.03 1.18
C VAL A 45 0.69 9.39 1.38
N PHE A 46 2.02 9.43 1.27
CA PHE A 46 2.81 10.64 1.32
C PHE A 46 3.70 10.72 0.09
N ARG A 47 3.90 11.92 -0.44
CA ARG A 47 4.88 12.19 -1.49
C ARG A 47 6.07 12.91 -0.89
N LEU A 48 7.28 12.58 -1.33
CA LEU A 48 8.46 13.35 -0.98
C LEU A 48 8.48 14.65 -1.79
N ASP A 49 8.48 15.79 -1.10
CA ASP A 49 8.50 17.11 -1.72
C ASP A 49 9.89 17.75 -1.57
N PHE A 50 10.58 17.90 -2.69
CA PHE A 50 11.93 18.47 -2.77
C PHE A 50 11.94 20.00 -2.78
N SER A 51 10.78 20.67 -2.82
CA SER A 51 10.71 22.13 -2.76
C SER A 51 11.03 22.69 -1.36
N PHE A 52 10.81 21.88 -0.33
CA PHE A 52 11.16 22.19 1.07
C PHE A 52 12.65 21.94 1.36
N LYS A 53 13.19 22.66 2.36
CA LYS A 53 14.57 22.49 2.85
C LYS A 53 14.55 22.33 4.38
N PRO A 54 14.78 21.11 4.93
CA PRO A 54 14.99 19.84 4.24
C PRO A 54 13.73 19.37 3.48
N SER A 55 13.87 18.38 2.60
CA SER A 55 12.72 17.79 1.91
C SER A 55 11.75 17.15 2.91
N GLU A 56 10.45 17.28 2.65
CA GLU A 56 9.40 16.86 3.58
C GLU A 56 8.44 15.86 2.93
N TRP A 57 7.85 14.98 3.74
CA TRP A 57 6.79 14.08 3.31
C TRP A 57 5.44 14.77 3.42
N VAL A 58 4.79 15.00 2.29
CA VAL A 58 3.50 15.68 2.21
C VAL A 58 2.39 14.68 1.95
N LYS A 59 1.33 14.70 2.78
CA LYS A 59 0.20 13.78 2.64
C LYS A 59 -0.50 13.97 1.30
N VAL A 60 -0.82 12.86 0.65
CA VAL A 60 -1.53 12.77 -0.63
C VAL A 60 -2.97 12.35 -0.34
N GLU A 61 -3.91 13.24 -0.60
CA GLU A 61 -5.35 12.95 -0.41
C GLU A 61 -5.95 12.19 -1.61
N LYS A 62 -5.36 12.34 -2.81
CA LYS A 62 -5.78 11.63 -4.02
C LYS A 62 -4.59 11.28 -4.91
N LEU A 63 -4.62 10.09 -5.50
CA LEU A 63 -3.64 9.60 -6.49
C LEU A 63 -4.03 9.94 -7.94
N GLU A 64 -5.13 10.66 -8.13
CA GLU A 64 -5.69 10.96 -9.44
C GLU A 64 -5.92 9.67 -10.25
N ASN A 65 -5.31 9.55 -11.43
CA ASN A 65 -5.42 8.41 -12.33
C ASN A 65 -4.47 7.25 -12.01
N HIS A 66 -3.89 7.21 -10.81
CA HIS A 66 -3.00 6.14 -10.38
C HIS A 66 -3.67 5.18 -9.40
N ALA A 67 -3.20 3.94 -9.42
CA ALA A 67 -3.44 2.94 -8.38
C ALA A 67 -2.11 2.42 -7.87
N LEU A 68 -2.01 2.17 -6.56
CA LEU A 68 -0.82 1.56 -5.96
C LEU A 68 -1.10 0.09 -5.69
N PHE A 69 -0.05 -0.71 -5.81
CA PHE A 69 -0.09 -2.13 -5.47
C PHE A 69 0.93 -2.37 -4.37
N VAL A 70 0.43 -2.79 -3.22
CA VAL A 70 1.24 -3.11 -2.05
C VAL A 70 1.05 -4.56 -1.68
N SER A 71 2.12 -5.17 -1.19
CA SER A 71 2.08 -6.53 -0.66
C SER A 71 2.18 -6.47 0.85
N LEU A 72 1.27 -7.17 1.54
CA LEU A 72 1.35 -7.37 2.98
C LEU A 72 2.55 -8.24 3.39
N ASP A 73 3.20 -8.91 2.42
CA ASP A 73 4.56 -9.41 2.55
C ASP A 73 5.54 -8.38 1.93
N GLN A 74 6.30 -7.69 2.79
CA GLN A 74 7.20 -6.61 2.39
C GLN A 74 8.40 -7.05 1.55
N ARG A 75 8.62 -8.37 1.40
CA ARG A 75 9.63 -8.92 0.48
C ARG A 75 9.23 -8.74 -0.98
N ASN A 76 7.93 -8.60 -1.24
CA ASN A 76 7.43 -8.37 -2.58
C ASN A 76 7.46 -6.87 -2.91
N PRO A 77 7.92 -6.50 -4.12
CA PRO A 77 7.99 -5.11 -4.52
C PRO A 77 6.59 -4.47 -4.54
N SER A 78 6.52 -3.18 -4.23
CA SER A 78 5.33 -2.36 -4.46
C SER A 78 5.52 -1.54 -5.73
N PHE A 79 4.45 -1.27 -6.46
CA PHE A 79 4.52 -0.49 -7.69
C PHE A 79 3.25 0.34 -7.91
N ALA A 80 3.34 1.33 -8.78
CA ALA A 80 2.21 2.15 -9.19
C ALA A 80 1.79 1.82 -10.63
N CYS A 81 0.49 1.90 -10.90
CA CYS A 81 -0.09 1.74 -12.23
C CYS A 81 -0.86 3.02 -12.58
N MET A 82 -0.66 3.52 -13.80
CA MET A 82 -1.45 4.64 -14.34
C MET A 82 -2.59 4.10 -15.21
N ALA A 83 -3.76 4.76 -15.14
CA ALA A 83 -4.97 4.40 -15.88
C ALA A 83 -5.41 2.93 -15.68
N PRO A 84 -5.63 2.49 -14.43
CA PRO A 84 -6.07 1.13 -14.12
C PRO A 84 -7.40 0.74 -14.78
N GLU A 85 -8.22 1.71 -15.19
CA GLU A 85 -9.47 1.50 -15.91
C GLU A 85 -9.27 0.74 -17.24
N ARG A 86 -8.06 0.80 -17.83
CA ARG A 86 -7.73 0.09 -19.08
C ARG A 86 -7.82 -1.42 -18.96
N TRP A 87 -7.72 -1.96 -17.75
CA TRP A 87 -7.88 -3.38 -17.45
C TRP A 87 -9.10 -3.65 -16.55
N GLY A 88 -10.00 -2.68 -16.38
CA GLY A 88 -11.18 -2.78 -15.51
C GLY A 88 -10.90 -2.47 -14.03
N GLY A 89 -9.73 -1.94 -13.71
CA GLY A 89 -9.38 -1.47 -12.37
C GLY A 89 -9.97 -0.10 -12.02
N LYS A 90 -9.65 0.38 -10.83
CA LYS A 90 -10.11 1.64 -10.25
C LYS A 90 -8.91 2.51 -9.90
N SER A 91 -8.92 3.76 -10.38
CA SER A 91 -7.99 4.79 -9.93
C SER A 91 -8.23 5.20 -8.48
N ASN A 92 -7.29 5.95 -7.91
CA ASN A 92 -7.34 6.44 -6.54
C ASN A 92 -7.45 5.33 -5.48
N CYS A 93 -6.95 4.15 -5.80
CA CYS A 93 -7.04 2.97 -4.96
C CYS A 93 -5.66 2.39 -4.63
N ILE A 94 -5.60 1.71 -3.49
CA ILE A 94 -4.52 0.81 -3.11
C ILE A 94 -5.03 -0.61 -3.23
N TYR A 95 -4.32 -1.41 -4.01
CA TYR A 95 -4.55 -2.82 -4.24
C TYR A 95 -3.59 -3.65 -3.39
N PHE A 96 -4.13 -4.68 -2.75
CA PHE A 96 -3.34 -5.71 -2.08
C PHE A 96 -4.01 -7.07 -2.25
N ALA A 97 -3.20 -8.13 -2.25
CA ALA A 97 -3.74 -9.49 -2.26
C ALA A 97 -4.35 -9.81 -0.88
N GLY A 98 -5.59 -10.31 -0.88
CA GLY A 98 -6.20 -10.84 0.33
C GLY A 98 -5.50 -12.14 0.73
N LEU A 99 -4.97 -12.21 1.96
CA LEU A 99 -4.31 -13.41 2.49
C LEU A 99 -5.32 -14.35 3.15
N PHE A 100 -6.37 -14.70 2.41
CA PHE A 100 -7.37 -15.68 2.83
C PHE A 100 -7.16 -17.00 2.11
N GLU A 101 -7.58 -18.11 2.71
CA GLU A 101 -7.45 -19.45 2.11
C GLU A 101 -8.33 -19.63 0.85
N ASP A 102 -9.38 -18.82 0.69
CA ASP A 102 -10.28 -18.85 -0.48
C ASP A 102 -10.89 -17.45 -0.78
N PRO A 103 -10.12 -16.52 -1.35
CA PRO A 103 -10.61 -15.18 -1.64
C PRO A 103 -11.48 -15.20 -2.91
N VAL A 104 -12.72 -14.71 -2.80
CA VAL A 104 -13.66 -14.56 -3.94
C VAL A 104 -13.07 -13.67 -5.04
N GLU A 105 -12.29 -12.65 -4.66
CA GLU A 105 -11.53 -11.80 -5.56
C GLU A 105 -10.03 -11.87 -5.25
N PRO A 106 -9.15 -11.96 -6.26
CA PRO A 106 -7.70 -12.08 -6.03
C PRO A 106 -7.08 -10.83 -5.39
N TRP A 107 -7.74 -9.68 -5.50
CA TRP A 107 -7.25 -8.40 -5.00
C TRP A 107 -8.35 -7.66 -4.25
N THR A 108 -7.98 -7.01 -3.15
CA THR A 108 -8.83 -6.03 -2.47
C THR A 108 -8.39 -4.63 -2.89
N ALA A 109 -9.34 -3.80 -3.30
CA ALA A 109 -9.12 -2.39 -3.61
C ALA A 109 -9.68 -1.51 -2.50
N VAL A 110 -8.87 -0.59 -1.99
CA VAL A 110 -9.25 0.35 -0.93
C VAL A 110 -8.91 1.77 -1.36
N GLU A 111 -9.85 2.70 -1.23
CA GLU A 111 -9.58 4.12 -1.46
C GLU A 111 -8.70 4.70 -0.35
N ILE A 112 -7.82 5.64 -0.72
CA ILE A 112 -6.91 6.28 0.24
C ILE A 112 -7.70 6.97 1.35
N GLY A 113 -7.21 6.84 2.58
CA GLY A 113 -7.83 7.46 3.75
C GLY A 113 -9.12 6.79 4.22
N GLN A 114 -9.64 5.78 3.50
CA GLN A 114 -10.78 5.00 3.98
C GLN A 114 -10.33 4.00 5.05
N PRO A 115 -11.05 3.93 6.20
CA PRO A 115 -10.79 2.92 7.19
C PRO A 115 -11.24 1.56 6.68
N VAL A 116 -10.36 0.58 6.83
CA VAL A 116 -10.60 -0.82 6.50
C VAL A 116 -10.73 -1.62 7.79
N HIS A 117 -11.66 -2.56 7.81
CA HIS A 117 -11.81 -3.44 8.96
C HIS A 117 -10.57 -4.34 9.13
N LYS A 118 -10.16 -4.63 10.37
CA LYS A 118 -8.98 -5.47 10.66
C LYS A 118 -8.98 -6.79 9.89
N GLN A 119 -10.15 -7.40 9.73
CA GLN A 119 -10.30 -8.70 9.09
C GLN A 119 -9.86 -8.68 7.62
N THR A 120 -9.98 -7.54 6.93
CA THR A 120 -9.63 -7.39 5.52
C THR A 120 -8.12 -7.41 5.29
N ILE A 121 -7.32 -7.02 6.28
CA ILE A 121 -5.86 -6.94 6.18
C ILE A 121 -5.26 -7.96 7.15
N GLN A 122 -4.88 -9.13 6.66
CA GLN A 122 -4.16 -10.12 7.47
C GLN A 122 -2.67 -10.04 7.14
N TRP A 123 -1.83 -9.65 8.10
CA TRP A 123 -0.38 -9.64 7.89
C TRP A 123 0.15 -11.06 7.90
N VAL A 124 1.10 -11.37 7.02
CA VAL A 124 1.99 -12.51 7.27
C VAL A 124 3.04 -12.06 8.29
N CYS A 125 2.68 -12.14 9.57
CA CYS A 125 3.68 -12.06 10.63
C CYS A 125 4.47 -13.37 10.62
N TYR A 126 5.63 -13.38 9.99
CA TYR A 126 6.59 -14.47 10.16
C TYR A 126 7.14 -14.38 11.60
N SER A 127 6.42 -15.00 12.53
CA SER A 127 6.87 -15.20 13.91
C SER A 127 8.10 -16.12 13.89
N GLY A 128 9.29 -15.53 13.75
CA GLY A 128 10.58 -16.11 14.14
C GLY A 128 11.09 -17.38 13.44
N VAL A 129 10.30 -18.06 12.62
CA VAL A 129 10.73 -19.26 11.90
C VAL A 129 10.25 -19.17 10.46
N PHE A 130 11.20 -18.95 9.55
CA PHE A 130 10.97 -19.06 8.12
C PHE A 130 10.60 -20.51 7.79
N PRO A 131 9.43 -20.79 7.18
CA PRO A 131 9.27 -22.04 6.45
C PRO A 131 10.31 -22.02 5.31
N PRO A 132 11.12 -23.08 5.12
CA PRO A 132 12.12 -23.13 4.05
C PRO A 132 11.52 -22.90 2.65
N ASP A 133 10.21 -23.14 2.50
CA ASP A 133 9.50 -23.05 1.23
C ASP A 133 8.95 -21.63 0.91
N CYS A 134 8.98 -20.70 1.87
CA CYS A 134 8.51 -19.31 1.67
C CYS A 134 9.53 -18.42 0.95
N ILE A 135 10.68 -18.96 0.54
CA ILE A 135 11.73 -18.26 -0.22
C ILE A 135 11.38 -18.18 -1.71
N ILE A 136 10.42 -18.99 -2.19
CA ILE A 136 10.27 -19.26 -3.63
C ILE A 136 9.09 -18.53 -4.29
N LEU A 137 8.09 -18.05 -3.54
CA LEU A 137 7.00 -17.23 -4.09
C LEU A 137 7.32 -15.75 -3.96
N THR A 138 8.23 -15.27 -4.81
CA THR A 138 8.26 -13.85 -5.15
C THR A 138 6.94 -13.56 -5.86
N SER A 139 6.13 -12.66 -5.31
CA SER A 139 4.99 -12.14 -6.06
C SER A 139 5.55 -11.32 -7.21
N LEU A 140 5.66 -11.97 -8.37
CA LEU A 140 6.12 -11.34 -9.59
C LEU A 140 4.93 -10.56 -10.18
N TRP A 141 5.02 -9.24 -10.17
CA TRP A 141 4.07 -8.42 -10.89
C TRP A 141 4.31 -8.59 -12.39
N LEU A 142 3.47 -9.40 -13.01
CA LEU A 142 3.40 -9.46 -14.46
C LEU A 142 2.61 -8.23 -14.91
N PHE A 143 3.32 -7.19 -15.33
CA PHE A 143 2.71 -6.13 -16.11
C PHE A 143 2.30 -6.76 -17.45
N PRO A 144 1.00 -6.87 -17.79
CA PRO A 144 0.64 -7.27 -19.13
C PRO A 144 1.15 -6.15 -20.05
N SER A 145 2.29 -6.40 -20.72
CA SER A 145 2.70 -5.59 -21.85
C SER A 145 1.49 -5.48 -22.77
N LEU A 146 1.13 -4.26 -23.15
CA LEU A 146 0.05 -3.95 -24.07
C LEU A 146 0.33 -4.60 -25.44
N ILE A 147 0.15 -5.92 -25.56
CA ILE A 147 0.09 -6.65 -26.83
C ILE A 147 -1.38 -6.71 -27.32
N TYR A 148 -2.14 -5.66 -27.03
CA TYR A 148 -3.36 -5.35 -27.77
C TYR A 148 -3.27 -3.89 -28.22
N GLY A 149 -2.24 -3.64 -29.03
CA GLY A 149 -1.99 -2.39 -29.74
C GLY A 149 -1.73 -2.69 -31.20
N SER A 150 -2.71 -3.26 -31.91
CA SER A 150 -2.97 -3.06 -33.34
C SER A 150 -4.21 -3.87 -33.74
N GLY A 151 -5.31 -3.15 -33.93
CA GLY A 151 -6.58 -3.58 -34.49
C GLY A 151 -7.41 -2.36 -34.79
#